data_AF-A0A8J4DUN2-F1
#
_entry.id   AF-A0A8J4DUN2-F1
#
_cell.length_a   1.000
_cell.length_b   1.000
_cell.length_c   1.000
_cell.angle_alpha   90.00
_cell.angle_beta   90.00
_cell.angle_gamma   90.00
#
_symmetry.space_group_name_H-M   'P 1'
#
loop_
_entity.id
_entity.type
_entity.pdbx_description
1 polymer ?
#
loop_
_entity_poly.entity_id
_entity_poly.type
_entity_poly.pdbx_seq_one_letter_code
_entity_poly.pdbx_strand_id
1 'polypeptide(L)'
;MFNPFDHPGLPVDRHGRHWHELDAEPFDVWMTDSYTRCRVSTMEGIETASALFDRRLVQRCRDVESRQSVGRLGESASARRDNIAARKPQLEHPLESAIGSARAALDLVIWVARNEPDRDRRTAYQRQAWSHLAQLQRLVELSDRAGHPWADRVGSEIEELTAMPVPTAQRPGDPGPFGSPPPSTTQPVSLLHRWAVGASRPRRGSEWRTGHGDWGQLVVHESAACYLYYSFMGQETDRRLRQLWELHLQMELANLRAAGDLLRRHTGRDPQEVVGPGLPEPVALAGNALLLWDPAGAAGTHLAGAPGTKPDSEWDVVDRMTEQHHRIEHQFRHTLRVTGDARHSAFGRLARLIAVHETVEEEVVHPLTRRCDPDGHLADHLLDAEHRISDALADAVRADAAGEAAEELRALRDMIRAHARQEEHDEFPRLRRDVPADELCGLTDAVQEAEEAADIRDEEPQSRAGWLPRTADRVRDALRRIRT
;
A
#
# COMPACT_ATOMS: atom_id res chain seq x y z
N MET A 1 5.48 21.55 8.92
CA MET A 1 4.54 20.95 9.89
C MET A 1 3.13 21.40 9.54
N PHE A 2 2.21 20.47 9.29
CA PHE A 2 0.82 20.76 8.92
C PHE A 2 -0.03 20.93 10.18
N ASN A 3 -0.72 22.05 10.34
CA ASN A 3 -1.61 22.31 11.48
C ASN A 3 -3.07 22.36 11.00
N PRO A 4 -3.89 21.34 11.31
CA PRO A 4 -5.29 21.26 10.90
C PRO A 4 -6.14 22.48 11.27
N PHE A 5 -5.86 23.11 12.42
CA PHE A 5 -6.64 24.25 12.89
C PHE A 5 -6.44 25.51 12.05
N ASP A 6 -5.38 25.59 11.24
CA ASP A 6 -5.13 26.72 10.33
C ASP A 6 -5.96 26.62 9.03
N HIS A 7 -6.50 25.44 8.72
CA HIS A 7 -7.25 25.19 7.49
C HIS A 7 -8.76 25.11 7.72
N PRO A 8 -9.59 25.89 6.99
CA PRO A 8 -11.04 25.94 7.22
C PRO A 8 -11.77 24.64 6.87
N GLY A 9 -11.21 23.82 5.98
CA GLY A 9 -11.89 22.66 5.45
C GLY A 9 -13.09 23.02 4.57
N LEU A 10 -13.85 22.00 4.18
CA LEU A 10 -15.14 22.14 3.53
C LEU A 10 -16.20 22.32 4.62
N PRO A 11 -17.02 23.39 4.60
CA PRO A 11 -18.06 23.59 5.62
C PRO A 11 -19.01 22.38 5.76
N VAL A 12 -19.40 22.05 6.99
CA VAL A 12 -20.23 20.86 7.32
C VAL A 12 -21.56 20.82 6.55
N ASP A 13 -22.17 21.98 6.31
CA ASP A 13 -23.40 22.12 5.49
C ASP A 13 -23.19 21.79 4.01
N ARG A 14 -21.94 21.80 3.53
CA ARG A 14 -21.54 21.45 2.17
C ARG A 14 -20.96 20.02 2.06
N HIS A 15 -21.05 19.23 3.13
CA HIS A 15 -20.67 17.82 3.08
C HIS A 15 -21.63 16.99 2.22
N GLY A 16 -22.86 17.47 1.98
CA GLY A 16 -23.78 16.88 1.01
C GLY A 16 -23.26 17.05 -0.41
N ARG A 17 -22.79 15.96 -1.01
CA ARG A 17 -22.30 15.93 -2.40
C ARG A 17 -23.28 15.22 -3.31
N HIS A 18 -23.30 15.60 -4.59
CA HIS A 18 -24.08 14.86 -5.57
C HIS A 18 -23.48 13.47 -5.78
N TRP A 19 -24.30 12.46 -6.02
CA TRP A 19 -23.83 11.06 -6.09
C TRP A 19 -22.74 10.83 -7.13
N HIS A 20 -22.72 11.59 -8.24
CA HIS A 20 -21.67 11.55 -9.27
C HIS A 20 -20.28 11.99 -8.75
N GLU A 21 -20.22 12.88 -7.76
CA GLU A 21 -18.96 13.30 -7.11
C GLU A 21 -18.45 12.25 -6.11
N LEU A 22 -19.33 11.32 -5.75
CA LEU A 22 -19.09 10.21 -4.84
C LEU A 22 -19.10 8.87 -5.59
N ASP A 23 -19.25 8.88 -6.92
CA ASP A 23 -19.29 7.69 -7.76
C ASP A 23 -17.87 7.41 -8.25
N ALA A 24 -17.24 6.42 -7.63
CA ALA A 24 -15.94 5.93 -8.05
C ALA A 24 -16.01 4.40 -8.04
N GLU A 25 -15.62 3.81 -9.17
CA GLU A 25 -15.62 2.37 -9.35
C GLU A 25 -14.79 1.68 -8.25
N PRO A 26 -15.27 0.55 -7.68
CA PRO A 26 -14.49 -0.22 -6.72
C PRO A 26 -13.11 -0.57 -7.27
N PHE A 27 -12.11 -0.58 -6.40
CA PHE A 27 -10.76 -0.97 -6.80
C PHE A 27 -10.68 -2.49 -7.01
N ASP A 28 -9.86 -2.93 -7.96
CA ASP A 28 -9.60 -4.35 -8.18
C ASP A 28 -8.65 -4.85 -7.07
N VAL A 29 -9.11 -5.77 -6.22
CA VAL A 29 -8.32 -6.35 -5.13
C VAL A 29 -7.03 -7.04 -5.59
N TRP A 30 -6.95 -7.40 -6.86
CA TRP A 30 -5.79 -8.05 -7.47
C TRP A 30 -4.82 -7.08 -8.13
N MET A 31 -5.23 -5.84 -8.40
CA MET A 31 -4.35 -4.82 -9.02
C MET A 31 -3.95 -3.71 -8.06
N THR A 32 -4.75 -3.52 -7.02
CA THR A 32 -4.49 -2.50 -6.02
C THR A 32 -3.41 -2.99 -5.09
N ASP A 33 -2.38 -2.17 -4.88
CA ASP A 33 -1.31 -2.49 -3.96
C ASP A 33 -1.86 -2.77 -2.54
N SER A 34 -1.14 -3.60 -1.78
CA SER A 34 -1.57 -4.02 -0.45
C SER A 34 -1.71 -2.86 0.52
N TYR A 35 -0.91 -1.79 0.36
CA TYR A 35 -0.97 -0.60 1.20
C TYR A 35 -2.19 0.26 0.92
N THR A 36 -2.61 0.41 -0.33
CA THR A 36 -3.87 1.09 -0.68
C THR A 36 -5.08 0.32 -0.16
N ARG A 37 -5.09 -1.01 -0.26
CA ARG A 37 -6.12 -1.85 0.38
C ARG A 37 -6.13 -1.70 1.91
N CYS A 38 -4.96 -1.57 2.52
CA CYS A 38 -4.80 -1.27 3.94
C CYS A 38 -5.42 0.10 4.27
N ARG A 39 -5.06 1.17 3.55
CA ARG A 39 -5.57 2.54 3.76
C ARG A 39 -7.09 2.58 3.76
N VAL A 40 -7.73 1.98 2.75
CA VAL A 40 -9.20 1.90 2.66
C VAL A 40 -9.78 1.19 3.87
N SER A 41 -9.23 0.03 4.23
CA SER A 41 -9.73 -0.75 5.38
C SER A 41 -9.52 -0.06 6.72
N THR A 42 -8.39 0.62 6.88
CA THR A 42 -8.10 1.46 8.04
C THR A 42 -9.11 2.59 8.14
N MET A 43 -9.31 3.37 7.07
CA MET A 43 -10.23 4.51 7.11
C MET A 43 -11.67 4.09 7.34
N GLU A 44 -12.14 2.97 6.76
CA GLU A 44 -13.47 2.44 7.07
C GLU A 44 -13.63 2.14 8.57
N GLY A 45 -12.62 1.51 9.19
CA GLY A 45 -12.62 1.24 10.63
C GLY A 45 -12.61 2.51 11.47
N ILE A 46 -11.83 3.51 11.08
CA ILE A 46 -11.75 4.83 11.74
C ILE A 46 -13.11 5.51 11.72
N GLU A 47 -13.73 5.64 10.55
CA GLU A 47 -15.02 6.32 10.40
C GLU A 47 -16.15 5.57 11.12
N THR A 48 -16.09 4.22 11.12
CA THR A 48 -17.01 3.40 11.90
C THR A 48 -16.88 3.67 13.41
N ALA A 49 -15.65 3.78 13.92
CA ALA A 49 -15.40 4.06 15.33
C ALA A 49 -15.83 5.48 15.71
N SER A 50 -15.54 6.48 14.86
CA SER A 50 -15.97 7.87 15.04
C SER A 50 -17.50 7.97 15.10
N ALA A 51 -18.21 7.43 14.11
CA ALA A 51 -19.68 7.46 14.08
C ALA A 51 -20.31 6.79 15.31
N LEU A 52 -19.74 5.68 15.80
CA LEU A 52 -20.19 5.02 17.02
C LEU A 52 -19.91 5.85 18.28
N PHE A 53 -18.76 6.51 18.34
CA PHE A 53 -18.41 7.41 19.45
C PHE A 53 -19.37 8.60 19.50
N ASP A 54 -19.56 9.29 18.38
CA ASP A 54 -20.43 10.47 18.27
C ASP A 54 -21.86 10.14 18.64
N ARG A 55 -22.39 9.02 18.14
CA ARG A 55 -23.74 8.55 18.51
C ARG A 55 -23.89 8.34 20.02
N ARG A 56 -22.86 7.82 20.70
CA ARG A 56 -22.88 7.67 22.17
C ARG A 56 -22.71 9.00 22.89
N LEU A 57 -21.97 9.95 22.32
CA LEU A 57 -21.80 11.29 22.89
C LEU A 57 -23.12 12.10 22.77
N VAL A 58 -23.81 12.02 21.64
CA VAL A 58 -25.16 12.60 21.44
C VAL A 58 -26.13 12.21 22.56
N GLN A 59 -26.10 10.94 22.99
CA GLN A 59 -26.94 10.44 24.08
C GLN A 59 -26.60 11.03 25.46
N ARG A 60 -25.37 11.55 25.62
CA ARG A 60 -24.86 12.15 26.86
C ARG A 60 -24.94 13.68 26.84
N CYS A 61 -25.07 14.30 25.67
CA CYS A 61 -25.30 15.74 25.53
C CYS A 61 -26.63 16.16 26.18
N ARG A 62 -26.57 17.18 27.04
CA ARG A 62 -27.75 17.70 27.74
C ARG A 62 -28.47 18.77 26.93
N ASP A 63 -27.71 19.70 26.35
CA ASP A 63 -28.24 20.79 25.53
C ASP A 63 -28.51 20.38 24.08
N VAL A 64 -29.48 21.05 23.46
CA VAL A 64 -29.95 20.74 22.10
C VAL A 64 -28.89 21.09 21.05
N GLU A 65 -28.20 22.21 21.22
CA GLU A 65 -27.21 22.71 20.24
C GLU A 65 -26.02 21.75 20.10
N SER A 66 -25.45 21.30 21.22
CA SER A 66 -24.35 20.33 21.22
C SER A 66 -24.81 18.98 20.72
N ARG A 67 -26.03 18.54 21.06
CA ARG A 67 -26.61 17.29 20.55
C ARG A 67 -26.73 17.33 19.02
N GLN A 68 -27.22 18.44 18.46
CA GLN A 68 -27.31 18.63 17.01
C GLN A 68 -25.93 18.71 16.36
N SER A 69 -24.98 19.39 17.00
CA SER A 69 -23.62 19.55 16.47
C SER A 69 -22.88 18.21 16.42
N VAL A 70 -22.86 17.44 17.51
CA VAL A 70 -22.26 16.09 17.54
C VAL A 70 -23.03 15.12 16.64
N GLY A 71 -24.36 15.27 16.54
CA GLY A 71 -25.17 14.48 15.60
C GLY A 71 -24.71 14.64 14.15
N ARG A 72 -24.47 15.88 13.70
CA ARG A 72 -23.94 16.16 12.37
C ARG A 72 -22.53 15.60 12.13
N LEU A 73 -21.67 15.61 13.16
CA LEU A 73 -20.35 14.98 13.09
C LEU A 73 -20.49 13.47 12.83
N GLY A 74 -21.34 12.79 13.61
CA GLY A 74 -21.59 11.35 13.44
C GLY A 74 -22.25 10.98 12.11
N GLU A 75 -23.14 11.83 11.58
CA GLU A 75 -23.72 11.68 10.23
C GLU A 75 -22.65 11.84 9.16
N SER A 76 -21.76 12.83 9.29
CA SER A 76 -20.64 13.05 8.39
C SER A 76 -19.68 11.85 8.37
N ALA A 77 -19.33 11.31 9.54
CA ALA A 77 -18.49 10.12 9.65
C ALA A 77 -19.16 8.88 9.03
N SER A 78 -20.47 8.71 9.25
CA SER A 78 -21.23 7.61 8.64
C SER A 78 -21.24 7.70 7.10
N ALA A 79 -21.43 8.90 6.55
CA ALA A 79 -21.42 9.12 5.11
C ALA A 79 -20.04 8.83 4.49
N ARG A 80 -18.95 9.28 5.13
CA ARG A 80 -17.60 8.97 4.66
C ARG A 80 -17.28 7.48 4.75
N ARG A 81 -17.69 6.80 5.83
CA ARG A 81 -17.58 5.33 5.95
C ARG A 81 -18.27 4.65 4.76
N ASP A 82 -19.51 5.00 4.45
CA ASP A 82 -20.25 4.41 3.33
C ASP A 82 -19.57 4.67 1.99
N ASN A 83 -19.03 5.88 1.81
CA ASN A 83 -18.27 6.23 0.62
C ASN A 83 -16.99 5.40 0.45
N ILE A 84 -16.24 5.19 1.54
CA ILE A 84 -15.02 4.38 1.55
C ILE A 84 -15.35 2.90 1.33
N ALA A 85 -16.38 2.40 2.01
CA ALA A 85 -16.83 1.02 1.87
C ALA A 85 -17.25 0.71 0.43
N ALA A 86 -17.85 1.69 -0.27
CA ALA A 86 -18.21 1.57 -1.69
C ALA A 86 -16.99 1.41 -2.62
N ARG A 87 -15.77 1.70 -2.17
CA ARG A 87 -14.53 1.47 -2.94
C ARG A 87 -14.06 0.03 -2.89
N LYS A 88 -14.50 -0.72 -1.90
CA LYS A 88 -14.11 -2.12 -1.77
C LYS A 88 -14.89 -2.95 -2.77
N PRO A 89 -14.25 -3.88 -3.50
CA PRO A 89 -15.00 -4.84 -4.27
C PRO A 89 -15.81 -5.71 -3.32
N GLN A 90 -16.96 -6.17 -3.80
CA GLN A 90 -17.76 -7.14 -3.07
C GLN A 90 -17.03 -8.48 -3.11
N LEU A 91 -16.22 -8.73 -2.09
CA LEU A 91 -15.57 -10.02 -1.90
C LEU A 91 -16.65 -11.08 -1.70
N GLU A 92 -16.61 -12.12 -2.54
CA GLU A 92 -17.63 -13.16 -2.54
C GLU A 92 -17.50 -14.10 -1.33
N HIS A 93 -16.30 -14.16 -0.72
CA HIS A 93 -16.01 -15.11 0.35
C HIS A 93 -15.64 -14.44 1.70
N PRO A 94 -16.25 -14.86 2.84
CA PRO A 94 -15.94 -14.30 4.16
C PRO A 94 -14.46 -14.42 4.56
N LEU A 95 -13.76 -15.45 4.08
CA LEU A 95 -12.35 -15.65 4.39
C LEU A 95 -11.45 -14.58 3.75
N GLU A 96 -11.74 -14.19 2.51
CA GLU A 96 -11.01 -13.11 1.82
C GLU A 96 -11.16 -11.79 2.59
N SER A 97 -12.38 -11.49 3.02
CA SER A 97 -12.68 -10.33 3.87
C SER A 97 -11.91 -10.38 5.20
N ALA A 98 -11.82 -11.56 5.80
CA ALA A 98 -11.12 -11.77 7.07
C ALA A 98 -9.60 -11.60 6.93
N ILE A 99 -8.98 -12.16 5.89
CA ILE A 99 -7.54 -12.05 5.64
C ILE A 99 -7.20 -10.58 5.31
N GLY A 100 -7.99 -9.90 4.46
CA GLY A 100 -7.79 -8.47 4.17
C GLY A 100 -7.88 -7.58 5.39
N SER A 101 -8.86 -7.82 6.25
CA SER A 101 -9.00 -7.12 7.54
C SER A 101 -7.83 -7.43 8.50
N ALA A 102 -7.32 -8.67 8.49
CA ALA A 102 -6.16 -9.04 9.29
C ALA A 102 -4.87 -8.38 8.81
N ARG A 103 -4.66 -8.29 7.50
CA ARG A 103 -3.52 -7.62 6.89
C ARG A 103 -3.53 -6.12 7.17
N ALA A 104 -4.65 -5.44 6.93
CA ALA A 104 -4.75 -4.01 7.20
C ALA A 104 -4.48 -3.65 8.68
N ALA A 105 -4.93 -4.51 9.60
CA ALA A 105 -4.66 -4.31 11.02
C ALA A 105 -3.18 -4.53 11.37
N LEU A 106 -2.50 -5.48 10.72
CA LEU A 106 -1.06 -5.72 10.85
C LEU A 106 -0.25 -4.52 10.35
N ASP A 107 -0.53 -4.06 9.13
CA ASP A 107 0.17 -2.94 8.51
C ASP A 107 0.03 -1.65 9.33
N LEU A 108 -1.19 -1.36 9.80
CA LEU A 108 -1.44 -0.20 10.66
C LEU A 108 -0.65 -0.27 11.97
N VAL A 109 -0.61 -1.43 12.63
CA VAL A 109 0.08 -1.53 13.93
C VAL A 109 1.60 -1.52 13.77
N ILE A 110 2.14 -2.05 12.66
CA ILE A 110 3.56 -1.91 12.30
C ILE A 110 3.87 -0.42 12.09
N TRP A 111 3.04 0.28 11.34
CA TRP A 111 3.20 1.71 11.11
C TRP A 111 3.14 2.52 12.42
N VAL A 112 2.18 2.22 13.31
CA VAL A 112 2.13 2.87 14.64
C VAL A 112 3.37 2.55 15.46
N ALA A 113 3.82 1.29 15.48
CA ALA A 113 4.99 0.89 16.25
C ALA A 113 6.25 1.67 15.81
N ARG A 114 6.45 1.86 14.51
CA ARG A 114 7.57 2.63 13.96
C ARG A 114 7.57 4.08 14.42
N ASN A 115 6.38 4.66 14.54
CA ASN A 115 6.21 6.09 14.77
C ASN A 115 5.94 6.44 16.23
N GLU A 116 5.69 5.47 17.10
CA GLU A 116 5.39 5.71 18.50
C GLU A 116 6.66 6.19 19.24
N PRO A 117 6.69 7.45 19.73
CA PRO A 117 7.84 8.00 20.45
C PRO A 117 8.05 7.32 21.81
N ASP A 118 6.98 6.87 22.46
CA ASP A 118 7.05 6.20 23.76
C ASP A 118 7.52 4.75 23.63
N ARG A 119 8.59 4.40 24.34
CA ARG A 119 9.22 3.08 24.25
C ARG A 119 8.30 1.94 24.70
N ASP A 120 7.56 2.12 25.78
CA ASP A 120 6.71 1.07 26.34
C ASP A 120 5.51 0.80 25.43
N ARG A 121 4.94 1.88 24.87
CA ARG A 121 3.87 1.81 23.88
C ARG A 121 4.35 1.20 22.57
N ARG A 122 5.51 1.61 22.06
CA ARG A 122 6.16 0.99 20.89
C ARG A 122 6.27 -0.52 21.07
N THR A 123 6.80 -0.94 22.22
CA THR A 123 6.93 -2.36 22.55
C THR A 123 5.57 -3.07 22.60
N ALA A 124 4.53 -2.42 23.14
CA ALA A 124 3.18 -2.95 23.13
C ALA A 124 2.62 -3.13 21.71
N TYR A 125 2.82 -2.16 20.82
CA TYR A 125 2.40 -2.25 19.42
C TYR A 125 3.17 -3.31 18.64
N GLN A 126 4.48 -3.46 18.88
CA GLN A 126 5.26 -4.56 18.30
C GLN A 126 4.71 -5.93 18.71
N ARG A 127 4.39 -6.14 20.00
CA ARG A 127 3.73 -7.37 20.46
C ARG A 127 2.37 -7.58 19.81
N GLN A 128 1.61 -6.50 19.64
CA GLN A 128 0.33 -6.57 18.95
C GLN A 128 0.52 -6.96 17.47
N ALA A 129 1.52 -6.42 16.77
CA ALA A 129 1.88 -6.80 15.40
C ALA A 129 2.11 -8.31 15.26
N TRP A 130 2.89 -8.92 16.16
CA TRP A 130 3.09 -10.38 16.18
C TRP A 130 1.77 -11.17 16.31
N SER A 131 0.84 -10.68 17.12
CA SER A 131 -0.47 -11.32 17.27
C SER A 131 -1.31 -11.22 15.99
N HIS A 132 -1.23 -10.09 15.29
CA HIS A 132 -1.88 -9.90 14.00
C HIS A 132 -1.26 -10.78 12.90
N LEU A 133 0.07 -10.89 12.88
CA LEU A 133 0.79 -11.78 11.97
C LEU A 133 0.39 -13.24 12.18
N ALA A 134 0.39 -13.72 13.43
CA ALA A 134 -0.03 -15.08 13.75
C ALA A 134 -1.51 -15.35 13.37
N GLN A 135 -2.38 -14.36 13.50
CA GLN A 135 -3.76 -14.48 13.03
C GLN A 135 -3.83 -14.56 11.50
N LEU A 136 -3.06 -13.72 10.81
CA LEU A 136 -3.01 -13.67 9.37
C LEU A 136 -2.52 -15.00 8.78
N GLN A 137 -1.44 -15.58 9.34
CA GLN A 137 -0.94 -16.93 9.01
C GLN A 137 -2.04 -17.99 9.10
N ARG A 138 -2.75 -18.07 10.24
CA ARG A 138 -3.85 -19.04 10.42
C ARG A 138 -4.97 -18.89 9.40
N LEU A 139 -5.29 -17.66 8.99
CA LEU A 139 -6.33 -17.41 7.99
C LEU A 139 -5.88 -17.79 6.59
N VAL A 140 -4.60 -17.59 6.25
CA VAL A 140 -4.01 -18.03 4.98
C VAL A 140 -3.92 -19.55 4.91
N GLU A 141 -3.44 -20.22 5.95
CA GLU A 141 -3.42 -21.70 6.04
C GLU A 141 -4.84 -22.31 5.93
N LEU A 142 -5.85 -21.61 6.45
CA LEU A 142 -7.24 -22.03 6.29
C LEU A 142 -7.72 -21.84 4.84
N SER A 143 -7.29 -20.76 4.18
CA SER A 143 -7.65 -20.44 2.79
C SER A 143 -7.04 -21.43 1.81
N ASP A 144 -5.78 -21.77 2.03
CA ASP A 144 -5.04 -22.76 1.25
C ASP A 144 -5.73 -24.14 1.32
N ARG A 145 -5.99 -24.63 2.54
CA ARG A 145 -6.73 -25.89 2.75
C ARG A 145 -8.14 -25.91 2.16
N ALA A 146 -8.77 -24.75 2.02
CA ALA A 146 -10.08 -24.61 1.43
C ALA A 146 -10.05 -24.44 -0.10
N GLY A 147 -8.86 -24.42 -0.72
CA GLY A 147 -8.69 -24.27 -2.17
C GLY A 147 -9.04 -22.87 -2.70
N HIS A 148 -8.94 -21.84 -1.84
CA HIS A 148 -9.25 -20.47 -2.23
C HIS A 148 -7.99 -19.73 -2.73
N PRO A 149 -8.02 -19.13 -3.94
CA PRO A 149 -6.86 -18.49 -4.59
C PRO A 149 -6.23 -17.31 -3.85
N TRP A 150 -6.85 -16.83 -2.77
CA TRP A 150 -6.37 -15.70 -1.97
C TRP A 150 -5.12 -16.02 -1.15
N ALA A 151 -4.88 -17.31 -0.89
CA ALA A 151 -3.76 -17.80 -0.09
C ALA A 151 -2.41 -17.51 -0.76
N ASP A 152 -2.30 -17.67 -2.08
CA ASP A 152 -1.01 -17.63 -2.79
C ASP A 152 -0.36 -16.24 -2.77
N ARG A 153 -1.17 -15.17 -2.86
CA ARG A 153 -0.65 -13.79 -2.80
C ARG A 153 -0.27 -13.39 -1.37
N VAL A 154 -1.15 -13.61 -0.40
CA VAL A 154 -0.90 -13.17 0.98
C VAL A 154 0.10 -14.08 1.68
N GLY A 155 0.15 -15.37 1.34
CA GLY A 155 1.13 -16.34 1.84
C GLY A 155 2.56 -15.91 1.57
N SER A 156 2.90 -15.57 0.32
CA SER A 156 4.24 -15.07 -0.01
C SER A 156 4.61 -13.76 0.69
N GLU A 157 3.69 -12.79 0.80
CA GLU A 157 3.92 -11.55 1.56
C GLU A 157 4.03 -11.79 3.10
N ILE A 158 3.45 -12.87 3.62
CA ILE A 158 3.61 -13.31 5.02
C ILE A 158 4.97 -13.99 5.21
N GLU A 159 5.42 -14.80 4.25
CA GLU A 159 6.71 -15.50 4.31
C GLU A 159 7.85 -14.50 4.52
N GLU A 160 7.87 -13.40 3.77
CA GLU A 160 8.78 -12.25 3.95
C GLU A 160 8.75 -11.65 5.36
N LEU A 161 7.55 -11.56 5.96
CA LEU A 161 7.36 -11.07 7.33
C LEU A 161 7.82 -12.07 8.40
N THR A 162 7.89 -13.35 8.06
CA THR A 162 8.17 -14.46 8.98
C THR A 162 9.58 -15.03 8.88
N ALA A 163 10.37 -14.59 7.91
CA ALA A 163 11.82 -14.86 7.82
C ALA A 163 12.63 -14.25 8.99
N MET A 164 11.98 -13.48 9.87
CA MET A 164 12.55 -12.90 11.09
C MET A 164 12.42 -13.85 12.29
N PRO A 165 13.42 -13.94 13.19
CA PRO A 165 13.35 -14.81 14.35
C PRO A 165 12.17 -14.45 15.25
N VAL A 166 11.27 -15.43 15.47
CA VAL A 166 10.21 -15.34 16.47
C VAL A 166 10.86 -15.27 17.85
N PRO A 167 10.56 -14.27 18.69
CA PRO A 167 11.06 -14.27 20.07
C PRO A 167 10.59 -15.54 20.78
N THR A 168 11.55 -16.33 21.28
CA THR A 168 11.26 -17.46 22.18
C THR A 168 10.34 -16.99 23.31
N ALA A 169 9.33 -17.81 23.58
CA ALA A 169 8.25 -17.59 24.53
C ALA A 169 8.68 -16.89 25.84
N GLN A 170 7.80 -15.99 26.30
CA GLN A 170 7.89 -15.15 27.49
C GLN A 170 8.44 -15.83 28.74
N ARG A 171 9.16 -15.04 29.56
CA ARG A 171 9.37 -15.35 30.98
C ARG A 171 8.02 -15.30 31.73
N PRO A 172 7.75 -16.23 32.68
CA PRO A 172 6.52 -16.20 33.47
C PRO A 172 6.45 -14.91 34.31
N GLY A 173 5.42 -14.09 34.12
CA GLY A 173 5.18 -12.86 34.89
C GLY A 173 4.77 -11.63 34.06
N ASP A 174 4.94 -11.65 32.74
CA ASP A 174 4.52 -10.54 31.87
C ASP A 174 2.99 -10.48 31.70
N PRO A 175 2.39 -9.27 31.67
CA PRO A 175 0.97 -9.13 31.40
C PRO A 175 0.66 -9.74 30.02
N GLY A 176 -0.37 -10.57 29.96
CA GLY A 176 -0.68 -11.45 28.83
C GLY A 176 -0.87 -10.75 27.46
N PRO A 177 -1.18 -11.53 26.40
CA PRO A 177 -1.07 -11.14 24.98
C PRO A 177 -2.00 -10.00 24.48
N PHE A 178 -2.62 -9.23 25.38
CA PHE A 178 -3.61 -8.20 25.08
C PHE A 178 -3.44 -6.91 25.88
N GLY A 179 -2.28 -6.68 26.51
CA GLY A 179 -2.04 -5.46 27.29
C GLY A 179 -2.26 -4.21 26.42
N SER A 180 -3.34 -3.46 26.69
CA SER A 180 -3.52 -2.13 26.11
C SER A 180 -2.32 -1.26 26.47
N PRO A 181 -1.82 -0.40 25.56
CA PRO A 181 -0.73 0.50 25.89
C PRO A 181 -1.07 1.31 27.15
N PRO A 182 -0.08 1.57 28.03
CA PRO A 182 -0.32 2.16 29.34
C PRO A 182 -1.09 3.49 29.25
N PRO A 183 -2.02 3.77 30.19
CA PRO A 183 -2.83 4.98 30.19
C PRO A 183 -2.12 6.15 30.90
N SER A 184 -1.13 6.77 30.25
CA SER A 184 -0.66 8.15 30.52
C SER A 184 0.34 8.60 29.46
N THR A 185 0.66 9.87 29.22
CA THR A 185 -0.09 11.06 28.75
C THR A 185 0.96 12.17 28.67
N THR A 186 1.25 12.70 27.47
CA THR A 186 1.84 14.03 27.24
C THR A 186 2.00 14.32 25.75
N GLN A 187 2.16 13.29 24.91
CA GLN A 187 2.37 13.49 23.47
C GLN A 187 1.09 13.24 22.67
N PRO A 188 0.60 14.24 21.93
CA PRO A 188 -0.57 14.12 21.06
C PRO A 188 -0.52 12.94 20.09
N VAL A 189 0.63 12.69 19.47
CA VAL A 189 0.79 11.61 18.50
C VAL A 189 0.49 10.23 19.11
N SER A 190 0.87 9.99 20.36
CA SER A 190 0.56 8.76 21.07
C SER A 190 -0.95 8.59 21.31
N LEU A 191 -1.72 9.68 21.47
CA LEU A 191 -3.18 9.61 21.53
C LEU A 191 -3.78 9.22 20.17
N LEU A 192 -3.25 9.80 19.09
CA LEU A 192 -3.65 9.46 17.72
C LEU A 192 -3.38 7.98 17.41
N HIS A 193 -2.18 7.48 17.73
CA HIS A 193 -1.81 6.06 17.57
C HIS A 193 -2.71 5.11 18.35
N ARG A 194 -3.04 5.47 19.59
CA ARG A 194 -3.95 4.67 20.43
C ARG A 194 -5.32 4.57 19.79
N TRP A 195 -5.84 5.71 19.32
CA TRP A 195 -7.12 5.76 18.66
C TRP A 195 -7.10 4.95 17.37
N ALA A 196 -6.11 5.15 16.50
CA ALA A 196 -6.02 4.49 15.21
C ALA A 196 -6.02 2.96 15.32
N VAL A 197 -5.19 2.41 16.20
CA VAL A 197 -5.10 0.96 16.44
C VAL A 197 -6.37 0.42 17.11
N GLY A 198 -7.00 1.19 18.01
CA GLY A 198 -8.24 0.78 18.66
C GLY A 198 -9.45 0.79 17.71
N ALA A 199 -9.51 1.77 16.81
CA ALA A 199 -10.57 1.96 15.84
C ALA A 199 -10.52 0.94 14.70
N SER A 200 -9.33 0.48 14.29
CA SER A 200 -9.20 -0.54 13.25
C SER A 200 -9.78 -1.90 13.63
N ARG A 201 -10.01 -2.14 14.93
CA ARG A 201 -10.70 -3.34 15.45
C ARG A 201 -11.63 -2.99 16.61
N PRO A 202 -12.85 -2.52 16.32
CA PRO A 202 -13.80 -2.19 17.37
C PRO A 202 -14.19 -3.46 18.14
N ARG A 203 -13.71 -3.59 19.38
CA ARG A 203 -14.22 -4.61 20.31
C ARG A 203 -15.56 -4.14 20.88
N ARG A 204 -16.53 -5.04 21.01
CA ARG A 204 -17.76 -4.74 21.76
C ARG A 204 -17.38 -4.30 23.18
N GLY A 205 -17.76 -3.09 23.56
CA GLY A 205 -17.58 -2.56 24.91
C GLY A 205 -16.24 -1.88 25.22
N SER A 206 -15.32 -1.73 24.26
CA SER A 206 -14.11 -0.93 24.51
C SER A 206 -14.45 0.57 24.51
N GLU A 207 -14.60 1.16 25.70
CA GLU A 207 -14.58 2.61 25.87
C GLU A 207 -13.11 3.09 25.88
N TRP A 208 -12.70 3.71 24.78
CA TRP A 208 -11.39 4.34 24.70
C TRP A 208 -11.44 5.68 25.44
N ARG A 209 -10.82 5.74 26.63
CA ARG A 209 -10.71 6.98 27.41
C ARG A 209 -9.28 7.51 27.31
N THR A 210 -9.12 8.67 26.68
CA THR A 210 -7.85 9.42 26.61
C THR A 210 -7.52 10.20 27.88
N GLY A 211 -8.43 10.22 28.86
CA GLY A 211 -8.27 11.02 30.09
C GLY A 211 -8.68 12.48 29.94
N HIS A 212 -9.09 12.94 28.74
CA HIS A 212 -9.49 14.31 28.46
C HIS A 212 -11.01 14.56 28.50
N GLY A 213 -11.78 13.62 29.06
CA GLY A 213 -13.24 13.67 29.03
C GLY A 213 -13.82 13.47 27.63
N ASP A 214 -15.14 13.57 27.51
CA ASP A 214 -15.85 13.29 26.26
C ASP A 214 -15.50 14.30 25.15
N TRP A 215 -15.42 15.58 25.47
CA TRP A 215 -15.09 16.63 24.51
C TRP A 215 -13.62 16.58 24.06
N GLY A 216 -12.71 16.22 24.96
CA GLY A 216 -11.31 16.01 24.58
C GLY A 216 -11.16 14.77 23.69
N GLN A 217 -11.91 13.70 23.99
CA GLN A 217 -11.92 12.51 23.15
C GLN A 217 -12.48 12.81 21.74
N LEU A 218 -13.50 13.67 21.63
CA LEU A 218 -14.04 14.17 20.37
C LEU A 218 -12.92 14.81 19.51
N VAL A 219 -12.19 15.76 20.09
CA VAL A 219 -11.05 16.41 19.40
C VAL A 219 -9.95 15.41 19.01
N VAL A 220 -9.66 14.42 19.85
CA VAL A 220 -8.63 13.42 19.55
C VAL A 220 -8.99 12.58 18.33
N HIS A 221 -10.22 12.08 18.21
CA HIS A 221 -10.55 11.21 17.07
C HIS A 221 -10.70 11.98 15.76
N GLU A 222 -11.24 13.19 15.78
CA GLU A 222 -11.30 14.05 14.59
C GLU A 222 -9.89 14.43 14.11
N SER A 223 -8.98 14.70 15.04
CA SER A 223 -7.57 14.95 14.73
C SER A 223 -6.88 13.71 14.15
N ALA A 224 -7.19 12.52 14.67
CA ALA A 224 -6.66 11.26 14.15
C ALA A 224 -7.13 10.98 12.72
N ALA A 225 -8.40 11.26 12.42
CA ALA A 225 -8.92 11.16 11.07
C ALA A 225 -8.23 12.14 10.11
N CYS A 226 -8.08 13.41 10.49
CA CYS A 226 -7.32 14.40 9.72
C CYS A 226 -5.90 13.91 9.40
N TYR A 227 -5.20 13.38 10.40
CA TYR A 227 -3.85 12.89 10.23
C TYR A 227 -3.75 11.70 9.29
N LEU A 228 -4.66 10.74 9.38
CA LEU A 228 -4.67 9.58 8.51
C LEU A 228 -5.03 9.97 7.07
N TYR A 229 -6.04 10.83 6.86
CA TYR A 229 -6.36 11.32 5.52
C TYR A 229 -5.21 12.10 4.89
N TYR A 230 -4.59 13.01 5.65
CA TYR A 230 -3.42 13.76 5.19
C TYR A 230 -2.25 12.83 4.84
N SER A 231 -2.00 11.82 5.69
CA SER A 231 -0.94 10.85 5.44
C SER A 231 -1.21 9.98 4.22
N PHE A 232 -2.45 9.52 4.06
CA PHE A 232 -2.85 8.62 2.97
C PHE A 232 -2.90 9.37 1.63
N MET A 233 -3.38 10.61 1.61
CA MET A 233 -3.36 11.46 0.41
C MET A 233 -1.92 11.63 -0.14
N GLY A 234 -0.92 11.82 0.72
CA GLY A 234 0.47 11.99 0.29
C GLY A 234 1.16 10.74 -0.24
N GLN A 235 0.58 9.55 -0.03
CA GLN A 235 1.21 8.26 -0.37
C GLN A 235 0.38 7.41 -1.35
N GLU A 236 -0.89 7.75 -1.52
CA GLU A 236 -1.81 6.99 -2.35
C GLU A 236 -1.36 7.03 -3.81
N THR A 237 -1.19 5.87 -4.41
CA THR A 237 -0.79 5.70 -5.82
C THR A 237 -1.99 5.78 -6.75
N ASP A 238 -3.16 5.30 -6.33
CA ASP A 238 -4.40 5.41 -7.12
C ASP A 238 -4.93 6.85 -7.08
N ARG A 239 -4.84 7.53 -8.23
CA ARG A 239 -5.28 8.93 -8.38
C ARG A 239 -6.74 9.16 -7.95
N ARG A 240 -7.63 8.19 -8.13
CA ARG A 240 -9.05 8.30 -7.75
C ARG A 240 -9.21 8.26 -6.24
N LEU A 241 -8.52 7.35 -5.57
CA LEU A 241 -8.52 7.27 -4.11
C LEU A 241 -7.83 8.47 -3.49
N ARG A 242 -6.78 9.00 -4.12
CA ARG A 242 -6.10 10.22 -3.67
C ARG A 242 -7.05 11.41 -3.63
N GLN A 243 -7.86 11.61 -4.67
CA GLN A 243 -8.90 12.64 -4.70
C GLN A 243 -9.94 12.44 -3.61
N LEU A 244 -10.29 11.18 -3.32
CA LEU A 244 -11.21 10.85 -2.23
C LEU A 244 -10.60 11.21 -0.85
N TRP A 245 -9.33 10.88 -0.62
CA TRP A 245 -8.61 11.23 0.61
C TRP A 245 -8.51 12.74 0.80
N GLU A 246 -8.24 13.48 -0.26
CA GLU A 246 -8.24 14.94 -0.22
C GLU A 246 -9.62 15.50 0.13
N LEU A 247 -10.69 15.02 -0.52
CA LEU A 247 -12.06 15.44 -0.23
C LEU A 247 -12.42 15.20 1.24
N HIS A 248 -12.16 13.99 1.73
CA HIS A 248 -12.47 13.64 3.11
C HIS A 248 -11.59 14.37 4.12
N LEU A 249 -10.33 14.67 3.81
CA LEU A 249 -9.50 15.56 4.61
C LEU A 249 -10.15 16.93 4.76
N GLN A 250 -10.63 17.53 3.67
CA GLN A 250 -11.31 18.82 3.73
C GLN A 250 -12.54 18.79 4.64
N MET A 251 -13.33 17.71 4.58
CA MET A 251 -14.49 17.53 5.47
C MET A 251 -14.07 17.38 6.94
N GLU A 252 -13.02 16.61 7.21
CA GLU A 252 -12.55 16.39 8.59
C GLU A 252 -11.92 17.63 9.22
N LEU A 253 -11.29 18.50 8.43
CA LEU A 253 -10.76 19.77 8.93
C LEU A 253 -11.89 20.65 9.51
N ALA A 254 -13.06 20.67 8.87
CA ALA A 254 -14.22 21.39 9.38
C ALA A 254 -14.83 20.70 10.62
N ASN A 255 -14.88 19.37 10.63
CA ASN A 255 -15.34 18.60 11.79
C ASN A 255 -14.45 18.81 13.03
N LEU A 256 -13.12 18.78 12.86
CA LEU A 256 -12.16 19.03 13.93
C LEU A 256 -12.30 20.44 14.51
N ARG A 257 -12.59 21.44 13.68
CA ARG A 257 -12.89 22.79 14.16
C ARG A 257 -14.17 22.82 14.99
N ALA A 258 -15.24 22.18 14.51
CA ALA A 258 -16.49 22.08 15.26
C ALA A 258 -16.31 21.34 16.61
N ALA A 259 -15.52 20.27 16.64
CA ALA A 259 -15.11 19.57 17.85
C ALA A 259 -14.32 20.47 18.81
N GLY A 260 -13.37 21.26 18.28
CA GLY A 260 -12.60 22.24 19.05
C GLY A 260 -13.49 23.32 19.68
N ASP A 261 -14.48 23.82 18.96
CA ASP A 261 -15.44 24.79 19.49
C ASP A 261 -16.35 24.20 20.57
N LEU A 262 -16.71 22.92 20.46
CA LEU A 262 -17.43 22.22 21.53
C LEU A 262 -16.56 22.04 22.77
N LEU A 263 -15.28 21.68 22.60
CA LEU A 263 -14.33 21.58 23.72
C LEU A 263 -14.19 22.93 24.45
N ARG A 264 -13.96 24.03 23.70
CA ARG A 264 -13.86 25.38 24.28
C ARG A 264 -15.12 25.76 25.03
N ARG A 265 -16.30 25.52 24.44
CA ARG A 265 -17.59 25.85 25.06
C ARG A 265 -17.85 25.11 26.37
N HIS A 266 -17.51 23.84 26.44
CA HIS A 266 -17.83 22.99 27.60
C HIS A 266 -16.74 22.92 28.66
N THR A 267 -15.49 23.21 28.30
CA THR A 267 -14.35 23.05 29.22
C THR A 267 -13.47 24.29 29.36
N GLY A 268 -13.61 25.28 28.47
CA GLY A 268 -12.74 26.46 28.41
C GLY A 268 -11.32 26.19 27.92
N ARG A 269 -10.98 24.93 27.59
CA ARG A 269 -9.64 24.52 27.15
C ARG A 269 -9.45 24.74 25.66
N ASP A 270 -8.23 25.09 25.25
CA ASP A 270 -7.89 25.10 23.83
C ASP A 270 -7.69 23.67 23.29
N PRO A 271 -8.23 23.31 22.12
CA PRO A 271 -7.99 22.00 21.51
C PRO A 271 -6.51 21.67 21.28
N GLN A 272 -5.64 22.66 21.06
CA GLN A 272 -4.19 22.45 20.94
C GLN A 272 -3.54 22.04 22.28
N GLU A 273 -4.19 22.25 23.43
CA GLU A 273 -3.76 21.64 24.70
C GLU A 273 -4.00 20.13 24.74
N VAL A 274 -4.89 19.60 23.89
CA VAL A 274 -5.23 18.18 23.82
C VAL A 274 -4.39 17.50 22.74
N VAL A 275 -4.37 18.07 21.53
CA VAL A 275 -3.74 17.46 20.34
C VAL A 275 -2.45 18.14 19.89
N GLY A 276 -1.96 19.11 20.65
CA GLY A 276 -0.71 19.82 20.34
C GLY A 276 -0.82 20.86 19.23
N PRO A 277 0.32 21.49 18.88
CA PRO A 277 0.36 22.63 17.96
C PRO A 277 0.20 22.25 16.48
N GLY A 278 0.30 20.97 16.13
CA GLY A 278 0.20 20.51 14.74
C GLY A 278 0.32 19.00 14.63
N LEU A 279 0.04 18.49 13.44
CA LEU A 279 0.20 17.09 13.12
C LEU A 279 1.67 16.78 12.78
N PRO A 280 2.16 15.58 13.14
CA PRO A 280 3.49 15.14 12.73
C PRO A 280 3.57 15.02 11.20
N GLU A 281 4.79 14.89 10.67
CA GLU A 281 4.97 14.66 9.24
C GLU A 281 4.32 13.33 8.81
N PRO A 282 3.70 13.27 7.62
CA PRO A 282 3.17 12.04 7.07
C PRO A 282 4.24 10.94 7.04
N VAL A 283 3.91 9.77 7.57
CA VAL A 283 4.83 8.62 7.53
C VAL A 283 4.25 7.49 6.70
N ALA A 284 5.11 6.91 5.86
CA ALA A 284 4.75 5.90 4.87
C ALA A 284 4.26 4.58 5.46
N LEU A 285 3.12 4.10 4.97
CA LEU A 285 2.79 2.66 4.96
C LEU A 285 3.59 2.01 3.83
N ALA A 286 4.81 1.55 4.12
CA ALA A 286 5.70 0.94 3.14
C ALA A 286 6.67 -0.08 3.79
N GLY A 287 7.07 -1.10 3.01
CA GLY A 287 8.10 -2.10 3.29
C GLY A 287 8.04 -2.73 4.68
N ASN A 288 7.54 -3.96 4.81
CA ASN A 288 7.30 -4.57 6.12
C ASN A 288 8.46 -5.43 6.68
N ALA A 289 9.44 -5.83 5.85
CA ALA A 289 10.40 -6.89 6.16
C ALA A 289 11.39 -6.57 7.30
N LEU A 290 11.80 -5.31 7.49
CA LEU A 290 13.00 -5.00 8.29
C LEU A 290 12.80 -4.69 9.78
N LEU A 291 11.59 -4.69 10.34
CA LEU A 291 11.35 -3.98 11.61
C LEU A 291 10.41 -4.63 12.64
N LEU A 292 10.06 -5.92 12.50
CA LEU A 292 9.40 -6.63 13.61
C LEU A 292 10.31 -6.76 14.85
N TRP A 293 11.60 -6.40 14.74
CA TRP A 293 12.57 -6.46 15.83
C TRP A 293 13.79 -5.53 15.61
N ASP A 294 14.02 -4.59 16.53
CA ASP A 294 15.36 -4.01 16.83
C ASP A 294 15.64 -4.25 18.33
N PRO A 295 16.54 -5.18 18.69
CA PRO A 295 16.85 -5.48 20.09
C PRO A 295 17.63 -4.36 20.79
N ALA A 296 18.22 -3.43 20.04
CA ALA A 296 19.23 -2.50 20.56
C ALA A 296 18.70 -1.09 20.84
N GLY A 297 17.49 -0.73 20.38
CA GLY A 297 17.00 0.62 20.55
C GLY A 297 17.93 1.64 19.88
N ALA A 298 18.32 1.37 18.63
CA ALA A 298 19.01 2.35 17.82
C ALA A 298 18.03 3.52 17.61
N ALA A 299 18.37 4.63 18.27
CA ALA A 299 17.70 5.91 18.16
C ALA A 299 17.52 6.31 16.69
N GLY A 300 16.49 7.14 16.45
CA GLY A 300 16.21 7.69 15.14
C GLY A 300 17.46 8.21 14.44
N THR A 301 17.79 7.58 13.33
CA THR A 301 18.57 8.22 12.28
C THR A 301 17.57 8.94 11.40
N HIS A 302 17.43 10.25 11.65
CA HIS A 302 17.19 11.19 10.58
C HIS A 302 18.13 10.84 9.42
N LEU A 303 17.59 10.40 8.29
CA LEU A 303 18.28 10.56 7.02
C LEU A 303 18.16 12.04 6.62
N ALA A 304 19.01 12.86 7.22
CA ALA A 304 19.29 14.21 6.77
C ALA A 304 20.73 14.26 6.22
N GLY A 305 20.85 14.64 4.93
CA GLY A 305 22.10 14.92 4.21
C GLY A 305 22.16 14.14 2.87
N ALA A 306 22.26 14.72 1.68
CA ALA A 306 22.69 16.06 1.25
C ALA A 306 22.08 16.42 -0.14
N PRO A 307 22.20 17.68 -0.62
CA PRO A 307 21.42 18.21 -1.73
C PRO A 307 22.05 17.87 -3.08
N GLY A 308 21.39 16.99 -3.83
CA GLY A 308 21.43 17.00 -5.29
C GLY A 308 20.09 17.55 -5.77
N THR A 309 20.11 18.65 -6.51
CA THR A 309 18.93 19.17 -7.22
C THR A 309 18.28 18.05 -8.02
N LYS A 310 17.11 17.59 -7.56
CA LYS A 310 16.25 16.66 -8.31
C LYS A 310 15.91 17.31 -9.65
N PRO A 311 16.11 16.64 -10.79
CA PRO A 311 15.50 17.09 -12.04
C PRO A 311 13.97 16.97 -11.94
N ASP A 312 13.24 17.83 -12.66
CA ASP A 312 11.77 18.02 -12.57
C ASP A 312 10.91 16.81 -13.01
N SER A 313 11.51 15.64 -13.26
CA SER A 313 10.79 14.38 -13.47
C SER A 313 11.03 13.45 -12.27
N GLU A 314 9.96 13.16 -11.51
CA GLU A 314 9.98 12.16 -10.43
C GLU A 314 10.02 10.70 -10.96
N TRP A 315 10.10 10.48 -12.27
CA TRP A 315 9.95 9.16 -12.90
C TRP A 315 11.28 8.66 -13.49
N ASP A 316 11.78 7.54 -12.95
CA ASP A 316 13.05 6.91 -13.35
C ASP A 316 12.85 5.55 -14.08
N VAL A 317 13.96 4.98 -14.57
CA VAL A 317 13.92 3.67 -15.25
C VAL A 317 13.39 2.56 -14.33
N VAL A 318 13.61 2.64 -13.02
CA VAL A 318 13.08 1.67 -12.06
C VAL A 318 11.55 1.76 -11.98
N ASP A 319 10.99 2.98 -11.93
CA ASP A 319 9.53 3.18 -12.01
C ASP A 319 8.96 2.62 -13.33
N ARG A 320 9.71 2.76 -14.43
CA ARG A 320 9.34 2.21 -15.73
C ARG A 320 9.31 0.68 -15.74
N MET A 321 10.30 0.03 -15.14
CA MET A 321 10.37 -1.44 -15.03
C MET A 321 9.26 -1.97 -14.12
N THR A 322 9.01 -1.33 -12.97
CA THR A 322 7.86 -1.67 -12.11
C THR A 322 6.52 -1.54 -12.84
N GLU A 323 6.36 -0.51 -13.68
CA GLU A 323 5.16 -0.39 -14.53
C GLU A 323 5.09 -1.51 -15.60
N GLN A 324 6.22 -1.94 -16.18
CA GLN A 324 6.24 -3.10 -17.08
C GLN A 324 5.78 -4.38 -16.35
N HIS A 325 6.22 -4.63 -15.10
CA HIS A 325 5.73 -5.76 -14.30
C HIS A 325 4.20 -5.74 -14.16
N HIS A 326 3.64 -4.57 -13.83
CA HIS A 326 2.19 -4.40 -13.71
C HIS A 326 1.45 -4.63 -15.04
N ARG A 327 2.02 -4.14 -16.16
CA ARG A 327 1.46 -4.34 -17.51
C ARG A 327 1.48 -5.81 -17.92
N ILE A 328 2.58 -6.53 -17.66
CA ILE A 328 2.73 -7.97 -17.93
C ILE A 328 1.69 -8.76 -17.13
N GLU A 329 1.57 -8.50 -15.83
CA GLU A 329 0.58 -9.14 -14.96
C GLU A 329 -0.87 -8.88 -15.43
N HIS A 330 -1.17 -7.64 -15.82
CA HIS A 330 -2.48 -7.30 -16.40
C HIS A 330 -2.75 -8.10 -17.69
N GLN A 331 -1.77 -8.21 -18.58
CA GLN A 331 -1.90 -8.95 -19.83
C GLN A 331 -2.04 -10.46 -19.62
N PHE A 332 -1.38 -11.05 -18.60
CA PHE A 332 -1.61 -12.44 -18.20
C PHE A 332 -3.07 -12.68 -17.80
N ARG A 333 -3.64 -11.82 -16.95
CA ARG A 333 -5.04 -11.95 -16.50
C ARG A 333 -6.02 -11.87 -17.67
N HIS A 334 -5.80 -10.96 -18.61
CA HIS A 334 -6.62 -10.88 -19.81
C HIS A 334 -6.49 -12.15 -20.66
N THR A 335 -5.27 -12.57 -20.96
CA THR A 335 -4.95 -13.74 -21.81
C THR A 335 -5.55 -15.03 -21.26
N LEU A 336 -5.50 -15.25 -19.94
CA LEU A 336 -6.06 -16.44 -19.29
C LEU A 336 -7.61 -16.46 -19.28
N ARG A 337 -8.27 -15.31 -19.42
CA ARG A 337 -9.75 -15.20 -19.44
C ARG A 337 -10.35 -15.40 -20.83
N VAL A 338 -9.63 -15.00 -21.88
CA VAL A 338 -10.08 -15.16 -23.27
C VAL A 338 -9.72 -16.56 -23.81
N THR A 339 -10.40 -16.99 -24.87
CA THR A 339 -10.22 -18.29 -25.51
C THR A 339 -10.08 -18.13 -27.04
N GLY A 340 -9.63 -19.18 -27.73
CA GLY A 340 -9.52 -19.20 -29.19
C GLY A 340 -8.64 -18.08 -29.75
N ASP A 341 -9.03 -17.51 -30.89
CA ASP A 341 -8.26 -16.47 -31.59
C ASP A 341 -8.03 -15.20 -30.74
N ALA A 342 -8.94 -14.91 -29.81
CA ALA A 342 -8.80 -13.81 -28.87
C ALA A 342 -7.65 -14.07 -27.87
N ARG A 343 -7.49 -15.31 -27.40
CA ARG A 343 -6.34 -15.71 -26.58
C ARG A 343 -5.05 -15.65 -27.37
N HIS A 344 -5.03 -16.20 -28.59
CA HIS A 344 -3.85 -16.16 -29.45
C HIS A 344 -3.35 -14.71 -29.65
N SER A 345 -4.28 -13.80 -29.95
CA SER A 345 -3.97 -12.37 -30.15
C SER A 345 -3.52 -11.69 -28.85
N ALA A 346 -4.14 -12.00 -27.72
CA ALA A 346 -3.76 -11.48 -26.41
C ALA A 346 -2.38 -11.97 -25.97
N PHE A 347 -2.11 -13.25 -26.16
CA PHE A 347 -0.83 -13.86 -25.83
C PHE A 347 0.30 -13.32 -26.70
N GLY A 348 0.07 -13.11 -28.00
CA GLY A 348 1.08 -12.49 -28.87
C GLY A 348 1.51 -11.09 -28.40
N ARG A 349 0.60 -10.30 -27.81
CA ARG A 349 0.95 -9.01 -27.19
C ARG A 349 1.73 -9.18 -25.89
N LEU A 350 1.33 -10.15 -25.07
CA LEU A 350 1.99 -10.49 -23.81
C LEU A 350 3.43 -10.99 -24.03
N ALA A 351 3.61 -11.96 -24.92
CA ALA A 351 4.91 -12.51 -25.27
C ALA A 351 5.87 -11.43 -25.82
N ARG A 352 5.34 -10.44 -26.56
CA ARG A 352 6.13 -9.30 -27.03
C ARG A 352 6.59 -8.42 -25.87
N LEU A 353 5.69 -8.11 -24.95
CA LEU A 353 6.01 -7.28 -23.79
C LEU A 353 7.06 -7.94 -22.91
N ILE A 354 6.95 -9.25 -22.66
CA ILE A 354 7.94 -10.02 -21.88
C ILE A 354 9.31 -9.99 -22.56
N ALA A 355 9.38 -10.23 -23.88
CA ALA A 355 10.66 -10.20 -24.60
C ALA A 355 11.32 -8.81 -24.57
N VAL A 356 10.53 -7.74 -24.65
CA VAL A 356 11.07 -6.37 -24.53
C VAL A 356 11.59 -6.11 -23.12
N HIS A 357 10.83 -6.54 -22.11
CA HIS A 357 11.17 -6.41 -20.70
C HIS A 357 12.51 -7.11 -20.36
N GLU A 358 12.64 -8.40 -20.67
CA GLU A 358 13.88 -9.18 -20.47
C GLU A 358 15.06 -8.54 -21.23
N THR A 359 14.83 -8.05 -22.46
CA THR A 359 15.91 -7.41 -23.23
C THR A 359 16.38 -6.10 -22.59
N VAL A 360 15.47 -5.33 -21.99
CA VAL A 360 15.84 -4.11 -21.25
C VAL A 360 16.62 -4.46 -19.99
N GLU A 361 16.27 -5.55 -19.32
CA GLU A 361 16.98 -6.01 -18.13
C GLU A 361 18.41 -6.43 -18.44
N GLU A 362 18.57 -7.29 -19.46
CA GLU A 362 19.86 -7.78 -19.94
C GLU A 362 20.77 -6.65 -20.43
N GLU A 363 20.22 -5.71 -21.20
CA GLU A 363 21.01 -4.66 -21.83
C GLU A 363 21.23 -3.45 -20.95
N VAL A 364 20.31 -3.12 -20.03
CA VAL A 364 20.33 -1.88 -19.22
C VAL A 364 20.45 -2.16 -17.73
N VAL A 365 19.52 -2.93 -17.15
CA VAL A 365 19.39 -3.07 -15.69
C VAL A 365 20.55 -3.86 -15.09
N HIS A 366 20.79 -5.10 -15.53
CA HIS A 366 21.84 -5.95 -14.96
C HIS A 366 23.26 -5.40 -15.15
N PRO A 367 23.62 -4.73 -16.26
CA PRO A 367 24.90 -4.04 -16.37
C PRO A 367 25.11 -2.97 -15.29
N LEU A 368 24.06 -2.24 -14.89
CA LEU A 368 24.14 -1.31 -13.77
C LEU A 368 24.37 -2.05 -12.45
N THR A 369 23.67 -3.16 -12.25
CA THR A 369 23.82 -4.01 -11.06
C THR A 369 25.24 -4.57 -10.93
N ARG A 370 25.79 -5.13 -12.01
CA ARG A 370 27.18 -5.60 -12.06
C ARG A 370 28.19 -4.47 -11.82
N ARG A 371 27.88 -3.25 -12.25
CA ARG A 371 28.75 -2.08 -12.01
C ARG A 371 28.73 -1.65 -10.55
N CYS A 372 27.58 -1.76 -9.88
CA CYS A 372 27.43 -1.43 -8.46
C CYS A 372 27.96 -2.55 -7.53
N ASP A 373 27.95 -3.80 -7.99
CA ASP A 373 28.39 -4.98 -7.24
C ASP A 373 29.24 -5.93 -8.11
N PRO A 374 30.50 -5.56 -8.47
CA PRO A 374 31.31 -6.34 -9.41
C PRO A 374 31.68 -7.75 -8.93
N ASP A 375 31.74 -7.95 -7.62
CA ASP A 375 32.04 -9.24 -6.98
C ASP A 375 30.76 -10.00 -6.58
N GLY A 376 29.58 -9.41 -6.82
CA GLY A 376 28.28 -9.99 -6.49
C GLY A 376 27.75 -10.94 -7.56
N HIS A 377 26.87 -11.85 -7.16
CA HIS A 377 26.23 -12.82 -8.05
C HIS A 377 24.76 -12.50 -8.35
N LEU A 378 24.24 -11.35 -7.90
CA LEU A 378 22.82 -11.00 -8.02
C LEU A 378 22.36 -10.97 -9.49
N ALA A 379 23.09 -10.22 -10.33
CA ALA A 379 22.77 -10.12 -11.76
C ALA A 379 22.85 -11.47 -12.47
N ASP A 380 23.82 -12.32 -12.10
CA ASP A 380 23.96 -13.66 -12.71
C ASP A 380 22.81 -14.59 -12.28
N HIS A 381 22.37 -14.50 -11.02
CA HIS A 381 21.22 -15.26 -10.52
C HIS A 381 19.89 -14.84 -11.15
N LEU A 382 19.70 -13.54 -11.43
CA LEU A 382 18.52 -13.02 -12.12
C LEU A 382 18.49 -13.49 -13.58
N LEU A 383 19.61 -13.36 -14.29
CA LEU A 383 19.77 -13.88 -15.66
C LEU A 383 19.49 -15.39 -15.76
N ASP A 384 19.90 -16.20 -14.78
CA ASP A 384 19.57 -17.62 -14.72
C ASP A 384 18.06 -17.89 -14.53
N ALA A 385 17.34 -17.00 -13.84
CA ALA A 385 15.88 -17.05 -13.74
C ALA A 385 15.21 -16.63 -15.06
N GLU A 386 15.69 -15.56 -15.68
CA GLU A 386 15.21 -15.08 -16.99
C GLU A 386 15.41 -16.11 -18.09
N HIS A 387 16.58 -16.77 -18.18
CA HIS A 387 16.78 -17.84 -19.16
C HIS A 387 15.72 -18.94 -19.04
N ARG A 388 15.32 -19.30 -17.81
CA ARG A 388 14.24 -20.26 -17.57
C ARG A 388 12.88 -19.68 -17.98
N ILE A 389 12.64 -18.40 -17.80
CA ILE A 389 11.42 -17.71 -18.26
C ILE A 389 11.38 -17.70 -19.79
N SER A 390 12.48 -17.39 -20.48
CA SER A 390 12.54 -17.41 -21.94
C SER A 390 12.27 -18.81 -22.50
N ASP A 391 12.78 -19.86 -21.85
CA ASP A 391 12.48 -21.25 -22.20
C ASP A 391 10.98 -21.57 -22.01
N ALA A 392 10.41 -21.20 -20.86
CA ALA A 392 8.98 -21.38 -20.58
C ALA A 392 8.09 -20.56 -21.52
N LEU A 393 8.53 -19.38 -21.96
CA LEU A 393 7.85 -18.55 -22.95
C LEU A 393 7.86 -19.24 -24.32
N ALA A 394 8.99 -19.83 -24.71
CA ALA A 394 9.08 -20.62 -25.94
C ALA A 394 8.17 -21.85 -25.92
N ASP A 395 8.06 -22.54 -24.77
CA ASP A 395 7.10 -23.63 -24.56
C ASP A 395 5.66 -23.15 -24.65
N ALA A 396 5.31 -22.04 -24.00
CA ALA A 396 3.97 -21.45 -24.08
C ALA A 396 3.60 -21.04 -25.50
N VAL A 397 4.55 -20.50 -26.29
CA VAL A 397 4.36 -20.21 -27.72
C VAL A 397 4.09 -21.46 -28.55
N ARG A 398 4.81 -22.57 -28.27
CA ARG A 398 4.56 -23.85 -28.92
C ARG A 398 3.18 -24.41 -28.55
N ALA A 399 2.81 -24.37 -27.28
CA ALA A 399 1.52 -24.86 -26.78
C ALA A 399 0.35 -24.03 -27.31
N ASP A 400 0.52 -22.72 -27.51
CA ASP A 400 -0.54 -21.84 -28.01
C ASP A 400 -0.82 -22.09 -29.49
N ALA A 401 0.22 -22.38 -30.28
CA ALA A 401 0.07 -22.83 -31.66
C ALA A 401 -0.68 -24.17 -31.77
N ALA A 402 -0.65 -25.01 -30.73
CA ALA A 402 -1.41 -26.26 -30.61
C ALA A 402 -2.81 -26.08 -30.00
N GLY A 403 -3.13 -24.90 -29.45
CA GLY A 403 -4.42 -24.61 -28.80
C GLY A 403 -4.51 -25.01 -27.32
N GLU A 404 -3.41 -25.42 -26.69
CA GLU A 404 -3.39 -26.04 -25.35
C GLU A 404 -2.65 -25.21 -24.27
N ALA A 405 -2.24 -23.97 -24.56
CA ALA A 405 -1.35 -23.15 -23.70
C ALA A 405 -1.83 -22.76 -22.29
N ALA A 406 -2.98 -23.22 -21.80
CA ALA A 406 -3.55 -22.71 -20.55
C ALA A 406 -2.71 -23.06 -19.31
N GLU A 407 -2.03 -24.21 -19.32
CA GLU A 407 -1.16 -24.64 -18.22
C GLU A 407 0.21 -23.98 -18.31
N GLU A 408 0.80 -23.94 -19.50
CA GLU A 408 2.09 -23.29 -19.78
C GLU A 408 2.03 -21.79 -19.50
N LEU A 409 0.91 -21.11 -19.84
CA LEU A 409 0.70 -19.70 -19.50
C LEU A 409 0.61 -19.46 -17.99
N ARG A 410 0.09 -20.42 -17.21
CA ARG A 410 0.06 -20.31 -15.74
C ARG A 410 1.45 -20.50 -15.15
N ALA A 411 2.18 -21.51 -15.62
CA ALA A 411 3.57 -21.76 -15.21
C ALA A 411 4.46 -20.55 -15.52
N LEU A 412 4.39 -20.03 -16.75
CA LEU A 412 5.14 -18.85 -17.18
C LEU A 412 4.81 -17.61 -16.32
N ARG A 413 3.52 -17.37 -16.05
CA ARG A 413 3.08 -16.27 -15.18
C ARG A 413 3.71 -16.38 -13.79
N ASP A 414 3.71 -17.57 -13.21
CA ASP A 414 4.21 -17.77 -11.85
C ASP A 414 5.74 -17.59 -11.79
N MET A 415 6.47 -17.97 -12.86
CA MET A 415 7.91 -17.70 -12.98
C MET A 415 8.22 -16.20 -13.12
N ILE A 416 7.51 -15.48 -14.00
CA ILE A 416 7.71 -14.02 -14.18
C ILE A 416 7.35 -13.25 -12.91
N ARG A 417 6.31 -13.66 -12.19
CA ARG A 417 5.96 -13.04 -10.90
C ARG A 417 7.06 -13.25 -9.85
N ALA A 418 7.71 -14.41 -9.84
CA ALA A 418 8.81 -14.67 -8.93
C ALA A 418 10.04 -13.81 -9.28
N HIS A 419 10.34 -13.69 -10.59
CA HIS A 419 11.40 -12.83 -11.13
C HIS A 419 11.21 -11.36 -10.79
N ALA A 420 10.07 -10.78 -11.19
CA ALA A 420 9.73 -9.37 -10.92
C ALA A 420 9.82 -9.01 -9.43
N ARG A 421 9.44 -9.93 -8.53
CA ARG A 421 9.58 -9.75 -7.08
C ARG A 421 11.03 -9.71 -6.64
N GLN A 422 11.87 -10.60 -7.19
CA GLN A 422 13.28 -10.65 -6.86
C GLN A 422 13.98 -9.36 -7.28
N GLU A 423 13.65 -8.81 -8.45
CA GLU A 423 14.20 -7.54 -8.92
C GLU A 423 13.74 -6.35 -8.07
N GLU A 424 12.44 -6.25 -7.79
CA GLU A 424 11.88 -5.18 -6.95
C GLU A 424 12.41 -5.22 -5.51
N HIS A 425 12.80 -6.40 -5.01
CA HIS A 425 13.33 -6.57 -3.66
C HIS A 425 14.85 -6.39 -3.58
N ASP A 426 15.58 -7.00 -4.51
CA ASP A 426 17.03 -7.15 -4.40
C ASP A 426 17.80 -6.21 -5.33
N GLU A 427 17.31 -5.95 -6.53
CA GLU A 427 18.03 -5.22 -7.58
C GLU A 427 17.66 -3.73 -7.60
N PHE A 428 16.38 -3.39 -7.73
CA PHE A 428 15.91 -2.02 -7.88
C PHE A 428 16.27 -1.10 -6.69
N PRO A 429 16.16 -1.53 -5.42
CA PRO A 429 16.58 -0.70 -4.30
C PRO A 429 18.08 -0.43 -4.29
N ARG A 430 18.91 -1.36 -4.80
CA ARG A 430 20.36 -1.15 -4.92
C ARG A 430 20.66 -0.13 -6.01
N LEU A 431 19.99 -0.23 -7.16
CA LEU A 431 20.14 0.74 -8.24
C LEU A 431 19.82 2.16 -7.77
N ARG A 432 18.71 2.36 -7.06
CA ARG A 432 18.35 3.67 -6.49
C ARG A 432 19.30 4.19 -5.41
N ARG A 433 20.01 3.28 -4.74
CA ARG A 433 21.00 3.64 -3.71
C ARG A 433 22.35 4.02 -4.32
N ASP A 434 22.78 3.28 -5.33
CA ASP A 434 24.18 3.29 -5.80
C ASP A 434 24.37 3.96 -7.17
N VAL A 435 23.30 4.15 -7.96
CA VAL A 435 23.34 4.83 -9.27
C VAL A 435 22.83 6.28 -9.13
N PRO A 436 23.51 7.27 -9.75
CA PRO A 436 23.04 8.66 -9.76
C PRO A 436 21.62 8.80 -10.33
N ALA A 437 20.78 9.62 -9.68
CA ALA A 437 19.38 9.78 -10.05
C ALA A 437 19.17 10.37 -11.46
N ASP A 438 20.07 11.24 -11.92
CA ASP A 438 20.08 11.78 -13.28
C ASP A 438 20.39 10.73 -14.33
N GLU A 439 21.28 9.77 -14.01
CA GLU A 439 21.55 8.60 -14.87
C GLU A 439 20.30 7.71 -14.96
N LEU A 440 19.65 7.38 -13.84
CA LEU A 440 18.42 6.57 -13.83
C LEU A 440 17.26 7.25 -14.57
N CYS A 441 17.13 8.57 -14.47
CA CYS A 441 16.13 9.33 -15.23
C CYS A 441 16.44 9.35 -16.73
N GLY A 442 17.71 9.52 -17.12
CA GLY A 442 18.12 9.54 -18.52
C GLY A 442 17.91 8.21 -19.25
N LEU A 443 17.92 7.10 -18.51
CA LEU A 443 17.64 5.76 -19.05
C LEU A 443 16.14 5.53 -19.35
N THR A 444 15.23 6.29 -18.74
CA THR A 444 13.78 6.18 -18.97
C THR A 444 13.42 6.41 -20.44
N ASP A 445 13.95 7.48 -21.04
CA ASP A 445 13.67 7.84 -22.43
C ASP A 445 14.22 6.77 -23.39
N ALA A 446 15.42 6.25 -23.07
CA ALA A 446 16.05 5.19 -23.86
C ALA A 446 15.23 3.90 -23.88
N VAL A 447 14.70 3.49 -22.72
CA VAL A 447 13.82 2.34 -22.59
C VAL A 447 12.50 2.56 -23.31
N GLN A 448 11.93 3.77 -23.24
CA GLN A 448 10.70 4.10 -23.95
C GLN A 448 10.88 4.02 -25.47
N GLU A 449 11.95 4.60 -26.03
CA GLU A 449 12.23 4.51 -27.47
C GLU A 449 12.44 3.06 -27.93
N ALA A 450 13.10 2.24 -27.09
CA ALA A 450 13.30 0.83 -27.38
C ALA A 450 11.98 0.03 -27.37
N GLU A 451 11.06 0.34 -26.45
CA GLU A 451 9.69 -0.23 -26.46
C GLU A 451 8.91 0.15 -27.73
N GLU A 452 8.98 1.43 -28.13
CA GLU A 452 8.27 1.92 -29.33
C GLU A 452 8.82 1.24 -30.60
N ALA A 453 10.13 1.02 -30.69
CA ALA A 453 10.75 0.29 -31.80
C ALA A 453 10.30 -1.18 -31.88
N ALA A 454 9.98 -1.79 -30.74
CA ALA A 454 9.48 -3.16 -30.65
C ALA A 454 7.99 -3.30 -31.04
N ASP A 455 7.20 -2.22 -30.91
CA ASP A 455 5.77 -2.21 -31.24
C ASP A 455 5.49 -1.99 -32.74
N ILE A 456 6.52 -1.78 -33.56
CA ILE A 456 6.42 -1.77 -35.03
C ILE A 456 5.94 -3.15 -35.48
N ARG A 457 4.65 -3.21 -35.88
CA ARG A 457 4.02 -4.42 -36.39
C ARG A 457 4.76 -4.92 -37.61
N ASP A 458 5.15 -6.20 -37.59
CA ASP A 458 5.37 -6.92 -38.83
C ASP A 458 3.99 -7.10 -39.48
N GLU A 459 3.73 -6.43 -40.61
CA GLU A 459 2.48 -6.59 -41.37
C GLU A 459 2.35 -7.98 -42.02
N GLU A 460 3.30 -8.91 -41.82
CA GLU A 460 3.30 -10.22 -42.49
C GLU A 460 2.73 -11.36 -41.61
N PRO A 461 1.66 -12.05 -42.06
CA PRO A 461 1.09 -13.22 -41.39
C PRO A 461 2.00 -14.49 -41.43
N GLN A 462 3.16 -14.42 -42.07
CA GLN A 462 3.85 -15.61 -42.62
C GLN A 462 5.08 -16.09 -41.85
N SER A 463 5.52 -15.44 -40.76
CA SER A 463 6.59 -16.00 -39.93
C SER A 463 6.15 -16.22 -38.48
N ARG A 464 5.40 -17.31 -38.25
CA ARG A 464 5.07 -17.78 -36.89
C ARG A 464 6.30 -18.23 -36.09
N ALA A 465 7.41 -18.53 -36.75
CA ALA A 465 8.68 -18.88 -36.11
C ALA A 465 9.67 -17.69 -36.14
N GLY A 466 10.25 -17.36 -34.98
CA GLY A 466 11.39 -16.43 -34.88
C GLY A 466 11.05 -14.94 -34.72
N TRP A 467 9.80 -14.57 -34.43
CA TRP A 467 9.43 -13.15 -34.22
C TRP A 467 9.89 -12.60 -32.85
N LEU A 468 9.98 -13.44 -31.82
CA LEU A 468 10.51 -13.06 -30.50
C LEU A 468 12.00 -12.66 -30.57
N PRO A 469 12.91 -13.47 -31.16
CA PRO A 469 14.29 -13.06 -31.40
C PRO A 469 14.42 -11.74 -32.17
N ARG A 470 13.61 -11.54 -33.23
CA ARG A 470 13.62 -10.28 -33.99
C ARG A 470 13.14 -9.07 -33.18
N THR A 471 12.22 -9.29 -32.24
CA THR A 471 11.76 -8.23 -31.33
C THR A 471 12.90 -7.85 -30.40
N ALA A 472 13.58 -8.83 -29.78
CA ALA A 472 14.75 -8.60 -28.96
C ALA A 472 15.87 -7.89 -29.74
N ASP A 473 16.17 -8.31 -30.97
CA ASP A 473 17.19 -7.67 -31.82
C ASP A 473 16.87 -6.20 -32.10
N ARG A 474 15.60 -5.84 -32.34
CA ARG A 474 15.18 -4.43 -32.52
C ARG A 474 15.40 -3.60 -31.26
N VAL A 475 15.05 -4.15 -30.10
CA VAL A 475 15.26 -3.49 -28.80
C VAL A 475 16.75 -3.28 -28.58
N ARG A 476 17.60 -4.30 -28.79
CA ARG A 476 19.07 -4.18 -28.71
C ARG A 476 19.61 -3.12 -29.67
N ASP A 477 19.14 -3.11 -30.91
CA ASP A 477 19.58 -2.12 -31.91
C ASP A 477 19.12 -0.69 -31.58
N ALA A 478 17.96 -0.52 -30.96
CA ALA A 478 17.50 0.77 -30.46
C ALA A 478 18.39 1.24 -29.29
N LEU A 479 18.59 0.40 -28.28
CA LEU A 479 19.42 0.69 -27.12
C LEU A 479 20.88 0.98 -27.49
N ARG A 480 21.45 0.27 -28.49
CA ARG A 480 22.80 0.52 -29.00
C ARG A 480 22.95 1.89 -29.67
N ARG A 481 21.93 2.34 -30.41
CA ARG A 481 21.94 3.65 -31.09
C ARG A 481 21.92 4.82 -30.11
N ILE A 482 21.35 4.62 -28.92
CA ILE A 482 21.26 5.65 -27.87
C ILE A 482 22.58 5.75 -27.07
N ARG A 483 23.42 4.71 -27.08
CA ARG A 483 24.72 4.65 -26.39
C ARG A 483 25.90 5.21 -27.19
N THR A 484 25.74 5.43 -28.49
CA THR A 484 26.72 6.05 -29.42
C THR A 484 26.39 7.51 -29.67
#